data_AF-A0A849DFA8-F1
#
_entry.id   AF-A0A849DFA8-F1
#
_cell.length_a   1.000
_cell.length_b   1.000
_cell.length_c   1.000
_cell.angle_alpha   90.00
_cell.angle_beta   90.00
_cell.angle_gamma   90.00
#
_symmetry.space_group_name_H-M   'P 1'
#
loop_
_entity.id
_entity.type
_entity.pdbx_description
1 polymer ?
#
loop_
_entity_poly.entity_id
_entity_poly.type
_entity_poly.pdbx_seq_one_letter_code
_entity_poly.pdbx_strand_id
1 'polypeptide(L)'
;MKTKRLSAIILTMVFAITGLIFHSCDKEDDNNPSNPSITSISPEIATEGSEITITGENFTNDVSKLTLTIGGISVIPISLTTTEIKFVVPEGLSIGVTTIIVKIDGCSADATVNITIESNTEADLWEWTKVGISNIEWFENEIELYNNKLWLIGGDRWDEVLNENHFTNNVYNSNDGIIWNIVTDHPAFTARALHQIVIFNNKLFLAGGVLENNHSASDVWSSSDGIEWVLESSDQFMERERFGFVEYNESLWVLGGGLAENHIFNNDTYKSIDGKNWENVILNSDNHPIGRSDIFTFVFEDKLWVVGGSDNDEDP
;
A
#
# COMPACT_ATOMS: atom_id res chain seq x y z
N MET A 1 85.96 14.24 -18.44
CA MET A 1 84.78 14.71 -19.18
C MET A 1 83.68 13.67 -18.96
N LYS A 2 82.62 13.82 -18.15
CA LYS A 2 82.07 14.85 -17.24
C LYS A 2 81.60 14.09 -15.97
N THR A 3 82.17 14.26 -14.78
CA THR A 3 81.80 15.18 -13.66
C THR A 3 80.35 15.11 -13.13
N LYS A 4 80.22 14.64 -11.87
CA LYS A 4 79.66 15.32 -10.67
C LYS A 4 78.74 14.40 -9.84
N ARG A 5 79.00 14.36 -8.52
CA ARG A 5 78.13 14.80 -7.39
C ARG A 5 78.90 14.54 -6.08
N LEU A 6 79.41 15.58 -5.42
CA LEU A 6 78.84 16.46 -4.38
C LEU A 6 78.70 15.79 -3.00
N SER A 7 79.32 16.44 -2.00
CA SER A 7 79.74 15.94 -0.67
C SER A 7 78.76 16.24 0.48
N ALA A 8 78.83 15.42 1.55
CA ALA A 8 78.83 15.75 2.99
C ALA A 8 78.98 14.41 3.78
N ILE A 9 79.98 14.03 4.62
CA ILE A 9 80.68 14.64 5.79
C ILE A 9 79.67 14.86 6.95
N ILE A 10 79.71 14.31 8.18
CA ILE A 10 80.70 13.65 9.07
C ILE A 10 79.90 12.99 10.25
N LEU A 11 80.15 11.74 10.69
CA LEU A 11 80.98 11.29 11.85
C LEU A 11 80.43 11.73 13.24
N THR A 12 80.11 10.86 14.21
CA THR A 12 81.02 10.19 15.18
C THR A 12 80.15 9.35 16.17
N MET A 13 80.39 8.05 16.39
CA MET A 13 81.28 7.40 17.40
C MET A 13 80.72 7.38 18.85
N VAL A 14 80.81 6.34 19.72
CA VAL A 14 81.28 4.93 19.69
C VAL A 14 81.21 4.32 21.13
N PHE A 15 81.37 2.98 21.26
CA PHE A 15 81.65 2.10 22.46
C PHE A 15 80.48 1.82 23.44
N ALA A 16 79.96 0.60 23.65
CA ALA A 16 80.46 -0.76 23.95
C ALA A 16 80.50 -1.10 25.46
N ILE A 17 80.18 -2.37 25.78
CA ILE A 17 80.67 -3.24 26.89
C ILE A 17 79.57 -3.85 27.81
N THR A 18 79.29 -5.14 27.52
CA THR A 18 79.09 -6.33 28.40
C THR A 18 78.13 -6.34 29.60
N GLY A 19 77.05 -7.14 29.48
CA GLY A 19 76.76 -8.39 30.23
C GLY A 19 76.67 -8.47 31.78
N LEU A 20 75.44 -8.74 32.26
CA LEU A 20 74.97 -9.72 33.31
C LEU A 20 75.57 -9.64 34.74
N ILE A 21 74.86 -9.65 35.90
CA ILE A 21 73.48 -9.90 36.39
C ILE A 21 73.39 -9.29 37.81
N PHE A 22 72.23 -8.78 38.27
CA PHE A 22 71.47 -9.23 39.47
C PHE A 22 70.25 -8.33 39.79
N HIS A 23 69.07 -8.94 39.72
CA HIS A 23 67.89 -8.77 40.58
C HIS A 23 67.40 -7.36 40.96
N SER A 24 66.29 -6.93 40.35
CA SER A 24 65.11 -6.45 41.09
C SER A 24 63.91 -6.38 40.14
N CYS A 25 62.73 -6.77 40.65
CA CYS A 25 61.46 -6.79 39.94
C CYS A 25 61.07 -5.41 39.39
N ASP A 26 60.53 -5.38 38.18
CA ASP A 26 59.24 -4.76 37.93
C ASP A 26 58.44 -5.77 37.10
N LYS A 27 57.48 -6.42 37.75
CA LYS A 27 56.38 -7.06 37.04
C LYS A 27 55.57 -5.91 36.48
N GLU A 28 55.62 -5.68 35.17
CA GLU A 28 54.50 -5.03 34.52
C GLU A 28 53.29 -5.94 34.73
N ASP A 29 52.27 -5.42 35.40
CA ASP A 29 50.97 -6.06 35.53
C ASP A 29 50.41 -6.21 34.11
N ASP A 30 50.50 -7.41 33.53
CA ASP A 30 49.75 -7.85 32.34
C ASP A 30 48.24 -7.97 32.68
N ASN A 31 47.66 -6.94 33.30
CA ASN A 31 46.23 -6.89 33.67
C ASN A 31 45.36 -6.26 32.57
N ASN A 32 45.86 -6.13 31.34
CA ASN A 32 45.01 -5.67 30.24
C ASN A 32 44.06 -6.82 29.85
N PRO A 33 42.72 -6.64 29.93
CA PRO A 33 41.78 -7.69 29.55
C PRO A 33 42.03 -8.15 28.11
N SER A 34 41.91 -9.47 27.89
CA SER A 34 42.01 -10.04 26.55
C SER A 34 40.92 -9.48 25.66
N ASN A 35 41.26 -9.06 24.44
CA ASN A 35 40.28 -8.48 23.52
C ASN A 35 39.22 -9.54 23.14
N PRO A 36 37.94 -9.12 22.96
CA PRO A 36 36.89 -10.01 22.50
C PRO A 36 37.23 -10.58 21.12
N SER A 37 36.83 -11.83 20.86
CA SER A 37 36.94 -12.46 19.55
C SER A 37 35.61 -13.12 19.18
N ILE A 38 35.18 -12.99 17.93
CA ILE A 38 33.97 -13.66 17.42
C ILE A 38 34.43 -14.85 16.57
N THR A 39 33.94 -16.03 16.89
CA THR A 39 34.23 -17.27 16.15
C THR A 39 33.12 -17.61 15.17
N SER A 40 31.86 -17.31 15.50
CA SER A 40 30.72 -17.57 14.63
C SER A 40 29.51 -16.71 14.99
N ILE A 41 28.59 -16.60 14.03
CA ILE A 41 27.28 -15.99 14.18
C ILE A 41 26.23 -16.96 13.61
N SER A 42 25.06 -17.01 14.24
CA SER A 42 23.94 -17.79 13.74
C SER A 42 22.61 -17.10 14.08
N PRO A 43 21.72 -16.93 13.10
CA PRO A 43 21.92 -17.15 11.66
C PRO A 43 22.86 -16.09 11.01
N GLU A 44 23.42 -16.39 9.83
CA GLU A 44 24.24 -15.43 9.03
C GLU A 44 23.38 -14.46 8.19
N ILE A 45 22.10 -14.80 8.02
CA ILE A 45 21.08 -14.01 7.33
C ILE A 45 19.90 -13.88 8.30
N ALA A 46 19.37 -12.67 8.47
CA ALA A 46 18.30 -12.41 9.42
C ALA A 46 17.36 -11.31 8.95
N THR A 47 16.15 -11.32 9.51
CA THR A 47 15.16 -10.25 9.34
C THR A 47 14.99 -9.49 10.67
N GLU A 48 14.35 -8.32 10.61
CA GLU A 48 13.90 -7.60 11.81
C GLU A 48 13.14 -8.54 12.77
N GLY A 49 13.43 -8.47 14.07
CA GLY A 49 12.82 -9.34 15.08
C GLY A 49 13.43 -10.74 15.21
N SER A 50 14.36 -11.14 14.33
CA SER A 50 15.08 -12.42 14.46
C SER A 50 16.01 -12.43 15.69
N GLU A 51 16.12 -13.57 16.38
CA GLU A 51 17.14 -13.78 17.42
C GLU A 51 18.48 -14.17 16.78
N ILE A 52 19.54 -13.45 17.16
CA ILE A 52 20.92 -13.72 16.73
C ILE A 52 21.71 -14.25 17.91
N THR A 53 22.50 -15.30 17.66
CA THR A 53 23.53 -15.80 18.58
C THR A 53 24.93 -15.54 18.01
N ILE A 54 25.77 -14.86 18.77
CA ILE A 54 27.20 -14.67 18.51
C ILE A 54 27.96 -15.59 19.46
N THR A 55 28.85 -16.43 18.93
CA THR A 55 29.78 -17.25 19.72
C THR A 55 31.19 -16.69 19.59
N GLY A 56 31.95 -16.73 20.68
CA GLY A 56 33.30 -16.18 20.71
C GLY A 56 34.05 -16.46 22.02
N GLU A 57 35.09 -15.66 22.26
CA GLU A 57 35.89 -15.71 23.48
C GLU A 57 36.07 -14.29 24.05
N ASN A 58 36.39 -14.23 25.35
CA ASN A 58 36.71 -12.99 26.08
C ASN A 58 35.59 -11.93 26.04
N PHE A 59 34.33 -12.35 25.95
CA PHE A 59 33.21 -11.45 26.25
C PHE A 59 33.11 -11.21 27.76
N THR A 60 32.23 -10.29 28.14
CA THR A 60 31.92 -9.98 29.56
C THR A 60 30.64 -10.70 30.00
N ASN A 61 30.48 -10.92 31.31
CA ASN A 61 29.19 -11.28 31.92
C ASN A 61 28.46 -10.04 32.48
N ASP A 62 29.07 -8.85 32.37
CA ASP A 62 28.56 -7.59 32.89
C ASP A 62 28.06 -6.71 31.74
N VAL A 63 26.74 -6.61 31.59
CA VAL A 63 26.10 -5.84 30.52
C VAL A 63 26.50 -4.35 30.55
N SER A 64 26.87 -3.80 31.72
CA SER A 64 27.29 -2.39 31.81
C SER A 64 28.62 -2.11 31.11
N LYS A 65 29.41 -3.15 30.84
CA LYS A 65 30.69 -3.07 30.12
C LYS A 65 30.57 -3.40 28.64
N LEU A 66 29.40 -3.86 28.18
CA LEU A 66 29.17 -4.24 26.79
C LEU A 66 28.55 -3.07 26.02
N THR A 67 29.17 -2.72 24.89
CA THR A 67 28.48 -1.99 23.83
C THR A 67 28.29 -2.91 22.64
N LEU A 68 27.04 -3.20 22.31
CA LEU A 68 26.66 -4.05 21.18
C LEU A 68 25.87 -3.20 20.17
N THR A 69 26.35 -3.16 18.93
CA THR A 69 25.67 -2.44 17.85
C THR A 69 25.56 -3.27 16.59
N ILE A 70 24.49 -3.10 15.83
CA ILE A 70 24.29 -3.66 14.49
C ILE A 70 23.94 -2.52 13.54
N GLY A 71 24.71 -2.35 12.46
CA GLY A 71 24.50 -1.24 11.52
C GLY A 71 24.52 0.16 12.16
N GLY A 72 25.19 0.32 13.30
CA GLY A 72 25.22 1.55 14.08
C GLY A 72 24.07 1.71 15.09
N ILE A 73 23.06 0.84 15.06
CA ILE A 73 21.96 0.83 16.05
C ILE A 73 22.41 0.05 17.29
N SER A 74 22.23 0.65 18.47
CA SER A 74 22.55 -0.01 19.75
C SER A 74 21.47 -1.03 20.12
N VAL A 75 21.89 -2.22 20.54
CA VAL A 75 21.01 -3.32 20.95
C VAL A 75 21.40 -3.82 22.34
N ILE A 76 20.40 -4.31 23.08
CA ILE A 76 20.60 -4.89 24.41
C ILE A 76 20.58 -6.42 24.26
N PRO A 77 21.56 -7.15 24.80
CA PRO A 77 21.53 -8.61 24.75
C PRO A 77 20.41 -9.18 25.63
N ILE A 78 19.76 -10.22 25.14
CA ILE A 78 18.82 -11.04 25.92
C ILE A 78 19.54 -12.13 26.73
N SER A 79 20.75 -12.51 26.30
CA SER A 79 21.66 -13.40 27.03
C SER A 79 23.10 -12.95 26.78
N LEU A 80 23.92 -12.98 27.84
CA LEU A 80 25.31 -12.55 27.79
C LEU A 80 26.16 -13.44 28.69
N THR A 81 27.14 -14.11 28.08
CA THR A 81 28.16 -14.89 28.75
C THR A 81 29.56 -14.54 28.21
N THR A 82 30.63 -15.06 28.80
CA THR A 82 32.00 -14.85 28.32
C THR A 82 32.28 -15.46 26.93
N THR A 83 31.38 -16.30 26.41
CA THR A 83 31.56 -17.00 25.12
C THR A 83 30.35 -16.91 24.19
N GLU A 84 29.24 -16.32 24.63
CA GLU A 84 27.99 -16.25 23.85
C GLU A 84 27.24 -14.95 24.14
N ILE A 85 26.74 -14.29 23.08
CA ILE A 85 25.84 -13.14 23.16
C ILE A 85 24.61 -13.46 22.33
N LYS A 86 23.41 -13.27 22.90
CA LYS A 86 22.15 -13.36 22.16
C LYS A 86 21.41 -12.04 22.20
N PHE A 87 20.81 -11.64 21.09
CA PHE A 87 20.01 -10.41 20.98
C PHE A 87 18.99 -10.53 19.85
N VAL A 88 18.06 -9.57 19.78
CA VAL A 88 17.05 -9.49 18.72
C VAL A 88 17.43 -8.38 17.73
N VAL A 89 17.30 -8.65 16.42
CA VAL A 89 17.54 -7.65 15.36
C VAL A 89 16.55 -6.49 15.53
N PRO A 90 17.02 -5.23 15.67
CA PRO A 90 16.17 -4.07 15.89
C PRO A 90 15.52 -3.57 14.60
N GLU A 91 14.47 -2.75 14.74
CA GLU A 91 13.84 -2.06 13.61
C GLU A 91 14.75 -0.98 13.00
N GLY A 92 14.52 -0.65 11.73
CA GLY A 92 15.16 0.49 11.06
C GLY A 92 16.54 0.23 10.46
N LEU A 93 16.95 -1.04 10.31
CA LEU A 93 18.16 -1.41 9.57
C LEU A 93 17.92 -1.37 8.05
N SER A 94 18.93 -0.93 7.30
CA SER A 94 18.93 -1.05 5.84
C SER A 94 19.09 -2.52 5.41
N ILE A 95 18.37 -2.92 4.35
CA ILE A 95 18.52 -4.23 3.72
C ILE A 95 19.92 -4.38 3.10
N GLY A 96 20.50 -5.57 3.21
CA GLY A 96 21.83 -5.92 2.72
C GLY A 96 22.83 -6.25 3.83
N VAL A 97 24.11 -6.28 3.48
CA VAL A 97 25.19 -6.62 4.43
C VAL A 97 25.45 -5.45 5.37
N THR A 98 25.43 -5.72 6.67
CA THR A 98 25.81 -4.75 7.72
C THR A 98 26.76 -5.39 8.73
N THR A 99 27.33 -4.57 9.61
CA THR A 99 28.33 -4.99 10.59
C THR A 99 27.76 -4.96 12.01
N ILE A 100 28.00 -6.04 12.74
CA ILE A 100 27.84 -6.12 14.19
C ILE A 100 29.19 -5.81 14.85
N ILE A 101 29.15 -5.01 15.91
CA ILE A 101 30.33 -4.61 16.68
C ILE A 101 30.08 -4.94 18.16
N VAL A 102 31.02 -5.70 18.74
CA VAL A 102 31.08 -6.04 20.16
C VAL A 102 32.26 -5.29 20.78
N LYS A 103 31.97 -4.31 21.64
CA LYS A 103 33.00 -3.60 22.41
C LYS A 103 32.86 -3.95 23.89
N ILE A 104 33.99 -4.22 24.52
CA ILE A 104 34.08 -4.50 25.96
C ILE A 104 34.92 -3.39 26.60
N ASP A 105 34.36 -2.72 27.62
CA ASP A 105 35.05 -1.65 28.33
C ASP A 105 36.37 -2.14 28.94
N GLY A 106 37.44 -1.37 28.74
CA GLY A 106 38.80 -1.73 29.12
C GLY A 106 39.60 -2.53 28.07
N CYS A 107 38.98 -3.05 27.01
CA CYS A 107 39.69 -3.72 25.91
C CYS A 107 40.22 -2.70 24.88
N SER A 108 41.35 -3.03 24.25
CA SER A 108 42.01 -2.17 23.25
C SER A 108 41.46 -2.31 21.82
N ALA A 109 40.70 -3.38 21.56
CA ALA A 109 40.15 -3.70 20.25
C ALA A 109 38.72 -4.25 20.36
N ASP A 110 37.91 -3.95 19.35
CA ASP A 110 36.55 -4.45 19.20
C ASP A 110 36.54 -5.76 18.42
N ALA A 111 35.51 -6.59 18.61
CA ALA A 111 35.24 -7.72 17.74
C ALA A 111 34.11 -7.36 16.76
N THR A 112 34.26 -7.71 15.48
CA THR A 112 33.27 -7.39 14.44
C THR A 112 32.93 -8.60 13.59
N VAL A 113 31.68 -8.71 13.17
CA VAL A 113 31.20 -9.74 12.23
C VAL A 113 30.14 -9.15 11.32
N ASN A 114 30.09 -9.56 10.06
CA ASN A 114 29.05 -9.13 9.13
C ASN A 114 27.84 -10.06 9.19
N ILE A 115 26.66 -9.50 8.97
CA ILE A 115 25.39 -10.22 8.83
C ILE A 115 24.62 -9.63 7.64
N THR A 116 23.88 -10.47 6.93
CA THR A 116 22.97 -10.00 5.88
C THR A 116 21.58 -9.78 6.49
N ILE A 117 21.06 -8.55 6.37
CA ILE A 117 19.67 -8.24 6.70
C ILE A 117 18.83 -8.38 5.44
N GLU A 118 17.85 -9.26 5.48
CA GLU A 118 16.83 -9.41 4.44
C GLU A 118 15.52 -8.76 4.88
N SER A 119 14.70 -8.40 3.90
CA SER A 119 13.35 -7.92 4.18
C SER A 119 12.50 -9.07 4.73
N ASN A 120 11.62 -8.80 5.69
CA ASN A 120 10.68 -9.78 6.23
C ASN A 120 9.54 -10.13 5.26
N THR A 121 9.77 -10.03 3.96
CA THR A 121 8.74 -10.01 2.90
C THR A 121 8.26 -11.40 2.49
N GLU A 122 8.25 -12.38 3.40
CA GLU A 122 7.29 -13.49 3.30
C GLU A 122 5.90 -13.09 3.82
N ALA A 123 5.76 -11.90 4.45
CA ALA A 123 4.49 -11.26 4.73
C ALA A 123 4.36 -9.97 3.92
N ASP A 124 3.17 -9.74 3.34
CA ASP A 124 2.74 -8.52 2.64
C ASP A 124 3.12 -8.36 1.15
N LEU A 125 3.22 -9.45 0.40
CA LEU A 125 2.91 -9.36 -1.03
C LEU A 125 1.38 -9.33 -1.20
N TRP A 126 0.85 -8.31 -1.86
CA TRP A 126 -0.56 -8.28 -2.23
C TRP A 126 -0.84 -9.35 -3.29
N GLU A 127 -1.31 -10.50 -2.84
CA GLU A 127 -1.66 -11.60 -3.72
C GLU A 127 -3.15 -11.58 -4.05
N TRP A 128 -3.45 -11.60 -5.36
CA TRP A 128 -4.80 -11.86 -5.82
C TRP A 128 -5.21 -13.29 -5.46
N THR A 129 -6.18 -13.41 -4.56
CA THR A 129 -6.78 -14.70 -4.20
C THR A 129 -8.18 -14.81 -4.78
N LYS A 130 -8.42 -15.81 -5.62
CA LYS A 130 -9.77 -16.13 -6.09
C LYS A 130 -10.60 -16.69 -4.94
N VAL A 131 -11.58 -15.93 -4.47
CA VAL A 131 -12.44 -16.33 -3.34
C VAL A 131 -13.60 -17.26 -3.73
N GLY A 132 -14.03 -17.23 -5.00
CA GLY A 132 -15.11 -18.11 -5.50
C GLY A 132 -15.54 -17.78 -6.92
N ILE A 133 -16.68 -18.34 -7.33
CA ILE A 133 -17.38 -18.03 -8.58
C ILE A 133 -18.82 -17.68 -8.24
N SER A 134 -19.29 -16.51 -8.69
CA SER A 134 -20.65 -16.03 -8.47
C SER A 134 -21.69 -16.97 -9.07
N ASN A 135 -22.87 -17.07 -8.44
CA ASN A 135 -24.05 -17.75 -8.99
C ASN A 135 -24.91 -16.86 -9.92
N ILE A 136 -24.49 -15.63 -10.17
CA ILE A 136 -25.14 -14.69 -11.09
C ILE A 136 -24.14 -14.22 -12.14
N GLU A 137 -24.65 -14.02 -13.36
CA GLU A 137 -23.89 -13.67 -14.56
C GLU A 137 -24.57 -12.48 -15.25
N TRP A 138 -24.52 -11.33 -14.60
CA TRP A 138 -24.93 -10.04 -15.17
C TRP A 138 -23.67 -9.23 -15.45
N PHE A 139 -23.62 -8.59 -16.62
CA PHE A 139 -22.59 -7.62 -16.98
C PHE A 139 -23.14 -6.21 -16.73
N GLU A 140 -22.24 -5.22 -16.72
CA GLU A 140 -22.61 -3.80 -16.62
C GLU A 140 -23.59 -3.48 -15.48
N ASN A 141 -23.52 -4.29 -14.41
CA ASN A 141 -24.22 -4.09 -13.15
C ASN A 141 -23.39 -3.20 -12.23
N GLU A 142 -24.00 -2.77 -11.13
CA GLU A 142 -23.28 -2.05 -10.09
C GLU A 142 -23.37 -2.75 -8.74
N ILE A 143 -22.28 -2.65 -7.97
CA ILE A 143 -22.13 -3.27 -6.66
C ILE A 143 -21.79 -2.24 -5.60
N GLU A 144 -22.50 -2.27 -4.47
CA GLU A 144 -22.26 -1.34 -3.34
C GLU A 144 -22.31 -2.07 -1.99
N LEU A 145 -21.52 -1.61 -1.00
CA LEU A 145 -21.54 -2.14 0.35
C LEU A 145 -22.56 -1.36 1.20
N TYR A 146 -23.64 -2.01 1.61
CA TYR A 146 -24.70 -1.37 2.39
C TYR A 146 -25.29 -2.30 3.45
N ASN A 147 -25.44 -1.79 4.67
CA ASN A 147 -25.91 -2.55 5.83
C ASN A 147 -25.18 -3.90 6.00
N ASN A 148 -23.85 -3.86 5.87
CA ASN A 148 -22.95 -5.02 6.03
C ASN A 148 -23.23 -6.18 5.04
N LYS A 149 -23.73 -5.84 3.85
CA LYS A 149 -23.91 -6.76 2.73
C LYS A 149 -23.46 -6.12 1.44
N LEU A 150 -23.01 -6.93 0.50
CA LEU A 150 -22.84 -6.52 -0.88
C LEU A 150 -24.22 -6.49 -1.53
N TRP A 151 -24.51 -5.44 -2.28
CA TRP A 151 -25.72 -5.27 -3.08
C TRP A 151 -25.34 -5.21 -4.53
N LEU A 152 -26.03 -5.97 -5.38
CA LEU A 152 -25.86 -5.91 -6.83
C LEU A 152 -27.22 -5.58 -7.44
N ILE A 153 -27.25 -4.58 -8.32
CA ILE A 153 -28.49 -4.14 -8.95
C ILE A 153 -28.31 -4.14 -10.46
N GLY A 154 -29.35 -4.60 -11.15
CA GLY A 154 -29.46 -4.51 -12.60
C GLY A 154 -28.35 -5.24 -13.36
N GLY A 155 -28.06 -4.70 -14.54
CA GLY A 155 -27.11 -5.25 -15.50
C GLY A 155 -27.82 -5.86 -16.71
N ASP A 156 -27.00 -6.27 -17.66
CA ASP A 156 -27.43 -6.90 -18.90
C ASP A 156 -26.65 -8.20 -19.16
N ARG A 157 -27.08 -8.94 -20.18
CA ARG A 157 -26.32 -10.03 -20.76
C ARG A 157 -26.74 -10.22 -22.21
N TRP A 158 -25.81 -10.70 -23.03
CA TRP A 158 -26.12 -11.10 -24.38
C TRP A 158 -26.96 -12.38 -24.40
N ASP A 159 -28.13 -12.35 -25.06
CA ASP A 159 -28.94 -13.54 -25.34
C ASP A 159 -28.65 -14.03 -26.76
N GLU A 160 -27.92 -15.14 -26.89
CA GLU A 160 -27.56 -15.71 -28.19
C GLU A 160 -28.76 -16.19 -29.01
N VAL A 161 -29.87 -16.55 -28.35
CA VAL A 161 -31.07 -17.08 -29.02
C VAL A 161 -31.90 -15.94 -29.61
N LEU A 162 -32.02 -14.84 -28.88
CA LEU A 162 -32.76 -13.65 -29.31
C LEU A 162 -31.91 -12.66 -30.11
N ASN A 163 -30.57 -12.77 -30.05
CA ASN A 163 -29.61 -11.88 -30.68
C ASN A 163 -29.81 -10.41 -30.24
N GLU A 164 -30.00 -10.24 -28.93
CA GLU A 164 -30.18 -8.95 -28.27
C GLU A 164 -29.67 -8.99 -26.82
N ASN A 165 -29.50 -7.81 -26.21
CA ASN A 165 -29.19 -7.70 -24.79
C ASN A 165 -30.46 -7.91 -23.96
N HIS A 166 -30.38 -8.80 -22.98
CA HIS A 166 -31.41 -9.02 -21.99
C HIS A 166 -31.01 -8.29 -20.71
N PHE A 167 -31.81 -7.29 -20.32
CA PHE A 167 -31.61 -6.48 -19.12
C PHE A 167 -32.35 -7.05 -17.91
N THR A 168 -31.85 -6.74 -16.72
CA THR A 168 -32.58 -6.98 -15.47
C THR A 168 -32.69 -5.70 -14.65
N ASN A 169 -33.73 -5.60 -13.81
CA ASN A 169 -33.81 -4.66 -12.69
C ASN A 169 -33.69 -5.37 -11.34
N ASN A 170 -33.42 -6.67 -11.33
CA ASN A 170 -33.39 -7.43 -10.08
C ASN A 170 -32.37 -6.84 -9.10
N VAL A 171 -32.75 -6.84 -7.82
CA VAL A 171 -31.91 -6.42 -6.71
C VAL A 171 -31.47 -7.66 -5.96
N TYR A 172 -30.16 -7.83 -5.80
CA TYR A 172 -29.55 -8.96 -5.09
C TYR A 172 -28.75 -8.47 -3.90
N ASN A 173 -28.57 -9.34 -2.90
CA ASN A 173 -27.53 -9.14 -1.89
C ASN A 173 -26.75 -10.42 -1.56
N SER A 174 -25.54 -10.24 -1.06
CA SER A 174 -24.65 -11.32 -0.66
C SER A 174 -23.85 -10.95 0.60
N ASN A 175 -23.47 -11.98 1.37
CA ASN A 175 -22.54 -11.83 2.49
C ASN A 175 -21.09 -12.20 2.09
N ASP A 176 -20.90 -12.88 0.95
CA ASP A 176 -19.61 -13.47 0.56
C ASP A 176 -19.20 -13.16 -0.89
N GLY A 177 -20.06 -12.52 -1.68
CA GLY A 177 -19.83 -12.21 -3.09
C GLY A 177 -19.89 -13.43 -4.02
N ILE A 178 -20.21 -14.60 -3.48
CA ILE A 178 -20.27 -15.88 -4.22
C ILE A 178 -21.73 -16.28 -4.39
N ILE A 179 -22.50 -16.27 -3.31
CA ILE A 179 -23.92 -16.60 -3.32
C ILE A 179 -24.73 -15.33 -3.17
N TRP A 180 -25.37 -14.94 -4.25
CA TRP A 180 -26.27 -13.81 -4.35
C TRP A 180 -27.72 -14.28 -4.24
N ASN A 181 -28.46 -13.64 -3.33
CA ASN A 181 -29.87 -13.91 -3.10
C ASN A 181 -30.69 -12.77 -3.65
N ILE A 182 -31.77 -13.10 -4.37
CA ILE A 182 -32.69 -12.10 -4.85
C ILE A 182 -33.43 -11.46 -3.67
N VAL A 183 -33.37 -10.13 -3.59
CA VAL A 183 -34.10 -9.32 -2.61
C VAL A 183 -35.44 -8.91 -3.20
N THR A 184 -35.45 -8.50 -4.46
CA THR A 184 -36.65 -8.15 -5.22
C THR A 184 -36.40 -8.35 -6.71
N ASP A 185 -37.38 -8.94 -7.40
CA ASP A 185 -37.33 -9.28 -8.83
C ASP A 185 -38.26 -8.40 -9.70
N HIS A 186 -39.00 -7.48 -9.06
CA HIS A 186 -39.88 -6.51 -9.71
C HIS A 186 -39.87 -5.16 -8.94
N PRO A 187 -38.70 -4.49 -8.80
CA PRO A 187 -38.68 -3.17 -8.20
C PRO A 187 -39.35 -2.13 -9.10
N ALA A 188 -39.61 -0.94 -8.55
CA ALA A 188 -40.37 0.11 -9.24
C ALA A 188 -39.68 0.72 -10.47
N PHE A 189 -38.35 0.57 -10.58
CA PHE A 189 -37.56 1.11 -11.70
C PHE A 189 -37.41 0.10 -12.84
N THR A 190 -37.29 0.60 -14.07
CA THR A 190 -37.11 -0.20 -15.30
C THR A 190 -35.76 -0.93 -15.32
N ALA A 191 -35.73 -2.13 -15.91
CA ALA A 191 -34.52 -2.93 -16.17
C ALA A 191 -33.45 -2.11 -16.90
N ARG A 192 -32.20 -2.20 -16.41
CA ARG A 192 -31.13 -1.30 -16.83
C ARG A 192 -29.72 -1.81 -16.55
N ALA A 193 -28.75 -1.33 -17.33
CA ALA A 193 -27.31 -1.54 -17.18
C ALA A 193 -26.57 -0.20 -17.22
N LEU A 194 -25.27 -0.17 -16.88
CA LEU A 194 -24.42 1.04 -16.90
C LEU A 194 -24.96 2.23 -16.10
N HIS A 195 -25.90 1.94 -15.18
CA HIS A 195 -26.40 2.86 -14.18
C HIS A 195 -25.34 3.01 -13.09
N GLN A 196 -25.56 3.90 -12.14
CA GLN A 196 -24.68 4.03 -10.97
C GLN A 196 -25.46 3.84 -9.67
N ILE A 197 -24.79 3.34 -8.64
CA ILE A 197 -25.33 3.20 -7.29
C ILE A 197 -24.42 3.93 -6.30
N VAL A 198 -25.01 4.58 -5.30
CA VAL A 198 -24.26 5.15 -4.19
C VAL A 198 -25.05 5.08 -2.89
N ILE A 199 -24.35 5.07 -1.75
CA ILE A 199 -24.99 5.22 -0.45
C ILE A 199 -25.07 6.68 -0.06
N PHE A 200 -26.29 7.15 0.16
CA PHE A 200 -26.53 8.52 0.62
C PHE A 200 -27.67 8.53 1.64
N ASN A 201 -27.47 9.25 2.75
CA ASN A 201 -28.44 9.35 3.84
C ASN A 201 -29.00 7.98 4.30
N ASN A 202 -28.10 7.00 4.41
CA ASN A 202 -28.42 5.62 4.81
C ASN A 202 -29.50 4.97 3.91
N LYS A 203 -29.39 5.19 2.60
CA LYS A 203 -30.17 4.53 1.55
C LYS A 203 -29.27 4.22 0.37
N LEU A 204 -29.67 3.21 -0.40
CA LEU A 204 -29.22 3.00 -1.76
C LEU A 204 -29.84 4.09 -2.64
N PHE A 205 -29.03 4.74 -3.45
CA PHE A 205 -29.47 5.61 -4.54
C PHE A 205 -29.01 5.00 -5.85
N LEU A 206 -29.92 4.93 -6.83
CA LEU A 206 -29.65 4.47 -8.19
C LEU A 206 -29.91 5.63 -9.15
N ALA A 207 -29.02 5.83 -10.14
CA ALA A 207 -29.21 6.87 -11.15
C ALA A 207 -28.84 6.40 -12.56
N GLY A 208 -29.61 6.86 -13.54
CA GLY A 208 -29.29 6.77 -14.97
C GLY A 208 -29.12 5.34 -15.51
N GLY A 209 -28.26 5.19 -16.52
CA GLY A 209 -27.97 3.94 -17.21
C GLY A 209 -28.83 3.68 -18.44
N VAL A 210 -28.47 2.64 -19.21
CA VAL A 210 -29.19 2.18 -20.40
C VAL A 210 -30.35 1.30 -19.98
N LEU A 211 -31.56 1.62 -20.44
CA LEU A 211 -32.78 0.86 -20.19
C LEU A 211 -32.98 -0.24 -21.24
N GLU A 212 -33.86 -1.20 -20.95
CA GLU A 212 -34.21 -2.32 -21.84
C GLU A 212 -34.73 -1.93 -23.24
N ASN A 213 -35.16 -0.69 -23.43
CA ASN A 213 -35.59 -0.15 -24.72
C ASN A 213 -34.44 0.55 -25.48
N ASN A 214 -33.19 0.39 -25.03
CA ASN A 214 -31.98 1.05 -25.53
C ASN A 214 -32.00 2.59 -25.45
N HIS A 215 -32.83 3.15 -24.58
CA HIS A 215 -32.74 4.56 -24.20
C HIS A 215 -32.02 4.68 -22.86
N SER A 216 -31.20 5.71 -22.70
CA SER A 216 -30.58 6.00 -21.41
C SER A 216 -31.55 6.76 -20.51
N ALA A 217 -31.36 6.64 -19.20
CA ALA A 217 -32.22 7.27 -18.22
C ALA A 217 -31.53 8.48 -17.54
N SER A 218 -32.36 9.35 -16.96
CA SER A 218 -31.94 10.47 -16.09
C SER A 218 -32.62 10.42 -14.72
N ASP A 219 -33.37 9.35 -14.44
CA ASP A 219 -34.11 9.16 -13.21
C ASP A 219 -33.18 8.79 -12.05
N VAL A 220 -33.57 9.23 -10.86
CA VAL A 220 -32.88 8.97 -9.59
C VAL A 220 -33.87 8.31 -8.65
N TRP A 221 -33.53 7.12 -8.19
CA TRP A 221 -34.34 6.32 -7.28
C TRP A 221 -33.62 6.13 -5.94
N SER A 222 -34.36 5.99 -4.85
CA SER A 222 -33.79 5.58 -3.56
C SER A 222 -34.54 4.43 -2.91
N SER A 223 -33.83 3.64 -2.11
CA SER A 223 -34.41 2.59 -1.28
C SER A 223 -33.61 2.38 0.00
N SER A 224 -34.30 2.17 1.12
CA SER A 224 -33.66 1.81 2.39
C SER A 224 -33.46 0.31 2.57
N ASP A 225 -34.20 -0.51 1.83
CA ASP A 225 -34.27 -1.97 2.01
C ASP A 225 -34.04 -2.78 0.72
N GLY A 226 -33.91 -2.10 -0.42
CA GLY A 226 -33.74 -2.70 -1.75
C GLY A 226 -35.01 -3.36 -2.29
N ILE A 227 -36.13 -3.26 -1.58
CA ILE A 227 -37.43 -3.80 -1.98
C ILE A 227 -38.31 -2.66 -2.51
N GLU A 228 -38.53 -1.66 -1.67
CA GLU A 228 -39.37 -0.52 -2.01
C GLU A 228 -38.50 0.62 -2.54
N TRP A 229 -38.72 1.00 -3.80
CA TRP A 229 -37.96 2.04 -4.48
C TRP A 229 -38.82 3.26 -4.74
N VAL A 230 -38.31 4.43 -4.36
CA VAL A 230 -38.98 5.73 -4.52
C VAL A 230 -38.27 6.53 -5.60
N LEU A 231 -39.02 7.01 -6.60
CA LEU A 231 -38.52 7.96 -7.57
C LEU A 231 -38.32 9.31 -6.87
N GLU A 232 -37.07 9.73 -6.70
CA GLU A 232 -36.72 10.98 -6.05
C GLU A 232 -36.73 12.15 -7.05
N SER A 233 -36.23 11.92 -8.27
CA SER A 233 -36.29 12.88 -9.38
C SER A 233 -36.15 12.24 -10.75
N SER A 234 -36.55 12.97 -11.79
CA SER A 234 -36.25 12.67 -13.20
C SER A 234 -36.00 13.99 -13.95
N ASP A 235 -35.33 13.91 -15.10
CA ASP A 235 -35.16 15.03 -16.03
C ASP A 235 -34.46 16.27 -15.42
N GLN A 236 -33.65 16.06 -14.38
CA GLN A 236 -32.88 17.13 -13.72
C GLN A 236 -31.51 17.36 -14.37
N PHE A 237 -31.04 16.35 -15.10
CA PHE A 237 -29.85 16.36 -15.93
C PHE A 237 -30.13 15.52 -17.18
N MET A 238 -29.34 15.71 -18.24
CA MET A 238 -29.48 14.90 -19.46
C MET A 238 -29.27 13.41 -19.16
N GLU A 239 -30.06 12.57 -19.83
CA GLU A 239 -29.90 11.10 -19.84
C GLU A 239 -28.43 10.72 -20.06
N ARG A 240 -27.95 9.74 -19.28
CA ARG A 240 -26.53 9.36 -19.31
C ARG A 240 -26.29 7.95 -18.79
N GLU A 241 -25.27 7.32 -19.36
CA GLU A 241 -24.62 6.12 -18.87
C GLU A 241 -23.13 6.38 -18.62
N ARG A 242 -22.44 5.41 -18.00
CA ARG A 242 -20.97 5.40 -17.84
C ARG A 242 -20.45 6.72 -17.23
N PHE A 243 -21.20 7.23 -16.26
CA PHE A 243 -20.99 8.54 -15.61
C PHE A 243 -20.53 8.34 -14.16
N GLY A 244 -20.04 9.39 -13.53
CA GLY A 244 -19.71 9.37 -12.11
C GLY A 244 -20.91 9.75 -11.27
N PHE A 245 -21.27 8.92 -10.30
CA PHE A 245 -22.29 9.21 -9.30
C PHE A 245 -21.75 8.90 -7.92
N VAL A 246 -21.62 9.93 -7.07
CA VAL A 246 -20.81 9.83 -5.85
C VAL A 246 -21.35 10.71 -4.74
N GLU A 247 -21.24 10.23 -3.51
CA GLU A 247 -21.50 11.02 -2.32
C GLU A 247 -20.21 11.73 -1.92
N TYR A 248 -20.30 13.03 -1.74
CA TYR A 248 -19.21 13.83 -1.23
C TYR A 248 -19.74 15.07 -0.52
N ASN A 249 -19.29 15.25 0.73
CA ASN A 249 -19.62 16.40 1.56
C ASN A 249 -21.14 16.58 1.71
N GLU A 250 -21.81 15.50 2.15
CA GLU A 250 -23.26 15.46 2.43
C GLU A 250 -24.11 15.78 1.19
N SER A 251 -23.59 15.47 0.01
CA SER A 251 -24.25 15.75 -1.26
C SER A 251 -23.99 14.64 -2.27
N LEU A 252 -24.99 14.37 -3.09
CA LEU A 252 -24.86 13.58 -4.30
C LEU A 252 -24.26 14.45 -5.41
N TRP A 253 -23.37 13.86 -6.19
CA TRP A 253 -22.73 14.49 -7.33
C TRP A 253 -22.88 13.62 -8.57
N VAL A 254 -23.25 14.25 -9.69
CA VAL A 254 -23.27 13.65 -11.03
C VAL A 254 -22.20 14.32 -11.86
N LEU A 255 -21.32 13.52 -12.45
CA LEU A 255 -20.16 13.98 -13.20
C LEU A 255 -20.10 13.28 -14.56
N GLY A 256 -19.92 14.05 -15.63
CA GLY A 256 -19.63 13.52 -16.96
C GLY A 256 -20.63 12.46 -17.45
N GLY A 257 -20.09 11.43 -18.13
CA GLY A 257 -20.86 10.40 -18.83
C GLY A 257 -21.46 10.89 -20.13
N GLY A 258 -22.45 10.17 -20.65
CA GLY A 258 -23.16 10.60 -21.84
C GLY A 258 -23.93 9.49 -22.53
N LEU A 259 -24.14 9.67 -23.83
CA LEU A 259 -24.73 8.68 -24.72
C LEU A 259 -23.60 8.24 -25.64
N ALA A 260 -22.79 7.29 -25.18
CA ALA A 260 -21.49 6.98 -25.78
C ALA A 260 -21.65 6.49 -27.22
N GLU A 261 -22.69 5.71 -27.50
CA GLU A 261 -23.02 5.25 -28.85
C GLU A 261 -23.39 6.38 -29.82
N ASN A 262 -23.83 7.53 -29.28
CA ASN A 262 -24.16 8.72 -30.07
C ASN A 262 -23.02 9.75 -30.11
N HIS A 263 -21.85 9.43 -29.56
CA HIS A 263 -20.71 10.36 -29.41
C HIS A 263 -21.07 11.64 -28.66
N ILE A 264 -22.02 11.55 -27.72
CA ILE A 264 -22.41 12.65 -26.84
C ILE A 264 -21.72 12.43 -25.50
N PHE A 265 -20.74 13.29 -25.20
CA PHE A 265 -19.96 13.23 -23.97
C PHE A 265 -20.16 14.51 -23.15
N ASN A 266 -20.62 14.35 -21.92
CA ASN A 266 -20.94 15.44 -21.03
C ASN A 266 -19.72 15.85 -20.20
N ASN A 267 -19.58 17.14 -19.97
CA ASN A 267 -18.67 17.74 -18.98
C ASN A 267 -19.43 18.56 -17.94
N ASP A 268 -20.75 18.40 -17.85
CA ASP A 268 -21.52 19.06 -16.82
C ASP A 268 -21.35 18.36 -15.47
N THR A 269 -21.50 19.15 -14.41
CA THR A 269 -21.49 18.68 -13.02
C THR A 269 -22.78 19.09 -12.36
N TYR A 270 -23.47 18.16 -11.71
CA TYR A 270 -24.62 18.46 -10.88
C TYR A 270 -24.39 18.04 -9.45
N LYS A 271 -25.01 18.77 -8.53
CA LYS A 271 -25.00 18.49 -7.10
C LYS A 271 -26.41 18.47 -6.56
N SER A 272 -26.70 17.59 -5.61
CA SER A 272 -27.94 17.60 -4.85
C SER A 272 -27.71 17.26 -3.38
N ILE A 273 -28.38 17.96 -2.48
CA ILE A 273 -28.36 17.66 -1.04
C ILE A 273 -29.46 16.68 -0.62
N ASP A 274 -30.36 16.31 -1.53
CA ASP A 274 -31.55 15.50 -1.22
C ASP A 274 -31.90 14.44 -2.28
N GLY A 275 -31.19 14.40 -3.41
CA GLY A 275 -31.47 13.53 -4.56
C GLY A 275 -32.71 13.92 -5.37
N LYS A 276 -33.34 15.04 -5.04
CA LYS A 276 -34.58 15.54 -5.67
C LYS A 276 -34.33 16.80 -6.47
N ASN A 277 -33.65 17.75 -5.84
CA ASN A 277 -33.35 19.06 -6.39
C ASN A 277 -31.87 19.11 -6.76
N TRP A 278 -31.58 19.32 -8.03
CA TRP A 278 -30.22 19.32 -8.54
C TRP A 278 -29.83 20.70 -9.02
N GLU A 279 -28.63 21.13 -8.65
CA GLU A 279 -28.01 22.36 -9.15
C GLU A 279 -26.87 22.02 -10.10
N ASN A 280 -26.84 22.69 -11.26
CA ASN A 280 -25.69 22.63 -12.16
C ASN A 280 -24.54 23.47 -11.57
N VAL A 281 -23.41 22.83 -11.29
CA VAL A 281 -22.24 23.47 -10.71
C VAL A 281 -21.35 23.97 -11.84
N ILE A 282 -21.30 25.28 -12.02
CA ILE A 282 -20.44 25.92 -13.03
C ILE A 282 -19.00 25.97 -12.49
N LEU A 283 -18.14 25.12 -13.05
CA LEU A 283 -16.73 25.05 -12.69
C LEU A 283 -15.91 26.01 -13.57
N ASN A 284 -15.54 27.16 -13.00
CA ASN A 284 -14.77 28.21 -13.68
C ASN A 284 -13.26 27.89 -13.72
N SER A 285 -12.85 26.83 -14.43
CA SER A 285 -11.43 26.55 -14.61
C SER A 285 -11.08 25.98 -15.98
N ASP A 286 -9.97 26.45 -16.54
CA ASP A 286 -9.34 25.90 -17.76
C ASP A 286 -8.93 24.42 -17.63
N ASN A 287 -8.98 23.87 -16.41
CA ASN A 287 -8.65 22.47 -16.09
C ASN A 287 -9.88 21.56 -15.93
N HIS A 288 -11.09 22.05 -16.23
CA HIS A 288 -12.26 21.18 -16.22
C HIS A 288 -12.10 20.10 -17.30
N PRO A 289 -12.30 18.80 -16.98
CA PRO A 289 -12.20 17.76 -17.99
C PRO A 289 -13.10 18.05 -19.19
N ILE A 290 -12.60 17.83 -20.40
CA ILE A 290 -13.46 17.76 -21.59
C ILE A 290 -14.46 16.60 -21.42
N GLY A 291 -15.60 16.70 -22.12
CA GLY A 291 -16.70 15.77 -21.95
C GLY A 291 -16.25 14.34 -22.18
N ARG A 292 -16.58 13.44 -21.24
CA ARG A 292 -16.08 12.07 -21.24
C ARG A 292 -17.04 11.07 -20.59
N SER A 293 -17.06 9.85 -21.10
CA SER A 293 -17.74 8.68 -20.53
C SER A 293 -16.72 7.68 -19.98
N ASP A 294 -17.19 6.61 -19.36
CA ASP A 294 -16.34 5.53 -18.82
C ASP A 294 -15.34 6.06 -17.78
N ILE A 295 -15.78 7.07 -17.04
CA ILE A 295 -14.98 7.68 -15.99
C ILE A 295 -15.07 6.88 -14.71
N PHE A 296 -13.98 6.90 -13.95
CA PHE A 296 -13.97 6.45 -12.57
C PHE A 296 -13.93 7.65 -11.63
N THR A 297 -14.83 7.66 -10.63
CA THR A 297 -14.92 8.75 -9.65
C THR A 297 -14.83 8.25 -8.23
N PHE A 298 -14.05 8.95 -7.40
CA PHE A 298 -13.90 8.61 -5.99
C PHE A 298 -13.51 9.84 -5.17
N VAL A 299 -13.68 9.75 -3.84
CA VAL A 299 -13.27 10.78 -2.89
C VAL A 299 -11.93 10.40 -2.29
N PHE A 300 -10.96 11.32 -2.32
CA PHE A 300 -9.66 11.15 -1.67
C PHE A 300 -9.10 12.50 -1.22
N GLU A 301 -8.64 12.57 0.03
CA GLU A 301 -8.12 13.80 0.66
C GLU A 301 -9.06 15.02 0.53
N ASP A 302 -10.34 14.83 0.87
CA ASP A 302 -11.37 15.90 0.84
C ASP A 302 -11.49 16.56 -0.54
N LYS A 303 -11.41 15.72 -1.58
CA LYS A 303 -11.58 16.12 -2.99
C LYS A 303 -12.28 15.03 -3.75
N LEU A 304 -13.05 15.46 -4.73
CA LEU A 304 -13.66 14.59 -5.72
C LEU A 304 -12.70 14.43 -6.90
N TRP A 305 -12.33 13.19 -7.20
CA TRP A 305 -11.42 12.82 -8.29
C TRP A 305 -12.22 12.23 -9.45
N VAL A 306 -11.83 12.62 -10.66
CA VAL A 306 -12.30 12.03 -11.93
C VAL A 306 -11.08 11.51 -12.66
N VAL A 307 -11.09 10.22 -13.01
CA VAL A 307 -9.94 9.55 -13.63
C VAL A 307 -10.37 8.80 -14.88
N GLY A 308 -9.57 8.93 -15.94
CA GLY A 308 -9.75 8.20 -17.19
C GLY A 308 -10.95 8.66 -18.00
N GLY A 309 -11.57 7.70 -18.68
CA GLY A 309 -12.69 7.90 -19.58
C GLY A 309 -12.31 8.22 -21.02
N SER A 310 -13.28 8.02 -21.92
CA SER A 310 -13.18 8.25 -23.35
C SER A 310 -13.89 9.54 -23.74
N ASP A 311 -13.31 10.26 -24.71
CA ASP A 311 -13.87 11.49 -25.27
C ASP A 311 -13.81 11.48 -26.81
N ASN A 312 -14.18 12.60 -27.44
CA ASN A 312 -14.25 12.73 -28.90
C ASN A 312 -12.88 12.95 -29.58
N ASP A 313 -11.80 13.17 -28.83
CA ASP A 313 -10.53 13.69 -29.34
C ASP A 313 -9.39 12.64 -29.43
N GLU A 314 -9.74 11.34 -29.55
CA GLU A 314 -8.91 10.17 -29.94
C GLU A 314 -8.68 9.08 -28.86
N ASP A 315 -8.76 7.83 -29.36
CA ASP A 315 -8.17 6.56 -28.91
C ASP A 315 -6.79 6.68 -28.18
N PRO A 316 -6.40 5.65 -27.42
CA PRO A 316 -6.11 5.60 -25.96
C PRO A 316 -4.93 6.41 -25.40
#